data_AF-A0A762APY8-F1
#
_entry.id   AF-A0A762APY8-F1
#
_cell.length_a   1.000
_cell.length_b   1.000
_cell.length_c   1.000
_cell.angle_alpha   90.00
_cell.angle_beta   90.00
_cell.angle_gamma   90.00
#
_symmetry.space_group_name_H-M   'P 1'
#
loop_
_entity.id
_entity.type
_entity.pdbx_description
1 polymer ?
#
loop_
_entity_poly.entity_id
_entity_poly.type
_entity_poly.pdbx_seq_one_letter_code
_entity_poly.pdbx_strand_id
1 'polypeptide(L)' 'MMDYARHEENRMKQQTNRNRRWVLASRPHGAPQMDNFRLEEDDVATPGEGQVLLRTVFLSLDPYMRGRMSDEPS' A
#
# COMPACT_ATOMS: atom_id res chain seq x y z
N MET A 1 -16.42 29.07 12.46
CA MET A 1 -16.75 28.57 11.12
C MET A 1 -15.66 29.06 10.16
N MET A 2 -14.47 28.47 10.28
CA MET A 2 -13.23 28.85 9.60
C MET A 2 -12.65 27.61 8.91
N ASP A 3 -12.35 27.75 7.61
CA ASP A 3 -11.22 27.18 6.88
C ASP A 3 -10.90 25.67 6.95
N TYR A 4 -11.89 24.79 7.12
CA TYR A 4 -11.67 23.35 6.91
C TYR A 4 -11.54 22.96 5.42
N ALA A 5 -12.13 23.75 4.51
CA ALA A 5 -12.20 23.40 3.09
C ALA A 5 -10.86 23.48 2.33
N ARG A 6 -9.88 24.23 2.85
CA ARG A 6 -8.62 24.49 2.13
C ARG A 6 -7.54 23.40 2.33
N HIS A 7 -7.69 22.56 3.35
CA HIS A 7 -6.73 21.49 3.65
C HIS A 7 -6.98 20.19 2.86
N GLU A 8 -8.17 20.01 2.29
CA GLU A 8 -8.53 18.81 1.53
C GLU A 8 -7.88 18.78 0.13
N GLU A 9 -7.71 19.95 -0.49
CA GLU A 9 -7.40 20.05 -1.92
C GLU A 9 -5.96 19.60 -2.29
N ASN A 10 -5.05 19.55 -1.30
CA ASN A 10 -3.65 19.18 -1.51
C ASN A 10 -3.26 17.79 -0.96
N ARG A 11 -4.14 17.07 -0.26
CA ARG A 11 -3.70 15.90 0.52
C ARG A 11 -3.51 14.62 -0.28
N MET A 12 -4.00 14.50 -1.53
CA MET A 12 -4.09 13.19 -2.20
C MET A 12 -3.86 13.22 -3.72
N LYS A 13 -2.87 13.96 -4.24
CA LYS A 13 -2.38 13.69 -5.60
C LYS A 13 -1.28 12.62 -5.53
N GLN A 14 -1.69 11.36 -5.51
CA GLN A 14 -0.77 10.25 -5.79
C GLN A 14 -0.06 10.54 -7.11
N GLN A 15 1.28 10.59 -7.11
CA GLN A 15 2.04 10.68 -8.35
C GLN A 15 1.69 9.50 -9.24
N THR A 16 1.26 9.76 -10.48
CA THR A 16 0.74 8.72 -11.40
C THR A 16 1.84 8.01 -12.18
N ASN A 17 3.09 8.46 -12.07
CA ASN A 17 4.24 7.94 -12.81
C ASN A 17 5.17 7.05 -11.97
N ARG A 18 4.88 6.84 -10.68
CA ARG A 18 5.65 5.97 -9.78
C ARG A 18 4.70 5.04 -9.02
N ASN A 19 5.09 3.78 -8.92
CA ASN A 19 4.36 2.77 -8.16
C ASN A 19 4.88 2.75 -6.72
N ARG A 20 4.12 3.34 -5.79
CA ARG A 20 4.43 3.24 -4.36
C ARG A 20 3.90 1.94 -3.80
N ARG A 21 4.75 1.15 -3.14
CA ARG A 21 4.37 -0.13 -2.53
C ARG A 21 4.80 -0.21 -1.08
N TRP A 22 3.90 -0.70 -0.23
CA TRP A 22 4.27 -1.20 1.09
C TRP A 22 4.69 -2.65 0.94
N VAL A 23 5.95 -2.93 1.20
CA VAL A 23 6.47 -4.31 1.23
C VAL A 23 6.60 -4.80 2.66
N LEU A 24 6.49 -6.12 2.84
CA LEU A 24 6.83 -6.77 4.09
C LEU A 24 8.37 -6.84 4.19
N ALA A 25 8.95 -5.97 5.00
CA ALA A 25 10.39 -5.89 5.21
C ALA A 25 10.88 -7.00 6.16
N SER A 26 10.04 -7.43 7.10
CA SER A 26 10.30 -8.56 7.99
C SER A 26 8.99 -9.15 8.52
N ARG A 27 9.01 -10.41 8.95
CA ARG A 27 7.82 -11.06 9.51
C ARG A 27 7.62 -10.62 10.97
N PRO A 28 6.40 -10.21 11.36
CA PRO A 28 6.16 -9.80 12.74
C PRO A 28 6.28 -10.97 13.71
N HIS A 29 7.02 -10.75 14.80
CA HIS A 29 6.90 -11.56 16.01
C HIS A 29 5.87 -10.90 16.94
N GLY A 30 4.72 -11.55 17.14
CA GLY A 30 3.58 -10.95 17.84
C GLY A 30 2.82 -9.94 16.97
N ALA A 31 2.55 -8.75 17.51
CA ALA A 31 1.83 -7.69 16.80
C ALA A 31 2.72 -7.00 15.76
N PRO A 32 2.20 -6.68 14.56
CA PRO A 32 2.94 -5.91 13.55
C PRO A 32 3.46 -4.58 14.10
N GLN A 33 4.72 -4.31 13.79
CA GLN A 33 5.43 -3.08 14.12
C GLN A 33 5.76 -2.31 12.84
N MET A 34 6.14 -1.04 12.98
CA MET A 34 6.45 -0.17 11.84
C MET A 34 7.62 -0.68 11.01
N ASP A 35 8.61 -1.31 11.64
CA ASP A 35 9.81 -1.85 10.99
C ASP A 35 9.55 -3.13 10.17
N ASN A 36 8.39 -3.78 10.37
CA ASN A 36 7.97 -4.90 9.54
C ASN A 36 7.57 -4.46 8.13
N PHE A 37 7.34 -3.16 7.91
CA PHE A 37 6.94 -2.62 6.62
C PHE A 37 7.93 -1.59 6.12
N ARG A 38 8.08 -1.52 4.79
CA ARG A 38 8.86 -0.48 4.13
C ARG A 38 8.07 0.09 2.98
N LEU A 39 8.03 1.42 2.89
CA LEU A 39 7.52 2.12 1.72
C LEU A 39 8.64 2.18 0.68
N GLU A 40 8.36 1.64 -0.50
CA GLU A 40 9.25 1.67 -1.66
C GLU A 40 8.56 2.37 -2.82
N GLU A 41 9.36 2.89 -3.74
CA GLU A 41 8.90 3.45 -5.01
C GLU A 41 9.54 2.71 -6.17
N ASP A 42 8.72 2.31 -7.13
CA ASP A 42 9.13 1.58 -8.33
C ASP A 42 8.57 2.28 -9.59
N ASP A 43 9.02 1.88 -10.77
CA ASP A 43 8.40 2.33 -12.02
C ASP A 43 7.00 1.73 -12.18
N VAL A 44 6.13 2.44 -12.89
CA VAL A 44 4.80 1.91 -13.25
C VAL A 44 5.00 0.78 -14.27
N ALA A 45 4.53 -0.42 -13.93
CA ALA A 45 4.69 -1.58 -14.78
C ALA A 45 3.94 -1.43 -16.12
N THR A 46 4.51 -1.96 -17.19
CA THR A 46 3.82 -2.14 -18.48
C THR A 46 3.21 -3.55 -18.50
N PRO A 47 1.88 -3.70 -18.66
CA PRO A 47 1.26 -5.02 -18.68
C PRO A 47 1.66 -5.80 -19.94
N GLY A 48 1.96 -7.09 -19.77
CA GLY A 48 2.16 -8.03 -20.88
C GLY A 48 0.85 -8.55 -21.47
N GLU A 49 0.95 -9.53 -22.37
CA GLU A 49 -0.22 -10.18 -22.96
C GLU A 49 -1.11 -10.83 -21.88
N GLY A 50 -2.42 -10.58 -21.96
CA GLY A 50 -3.41 -11.10 -21.00
C GLY A 50 -3.39 -10.44 -19.61
N GLN A 51 -2.56 -9.42 -19.38
CA GLN A 51 -2.47 -8.71 -18.10
C GLN A 51 -3.23 -7.38 -18.15
N VAL A 52 -3.57 -6.85 -16.97
CA VAL A 52 -4.16 -5.51 -16.81
C VAL A 52 -3.34 -4.70 -15.82
N LEU A 53 -3.22 -3.39 -16.08
CA LEU A 53 -2.62 -2.43 -15.16
C LEU A 53 -3.72 -1.74 -14.36
N LEU A 54 -3.62 -1.78 -13.03
CA LEU A 54 -4.60 -1.19 -12.12
C LEU A 54 -3.99 -0.05 -11.33
N ARG A 55 -4.79 1.00 -11.07
CA ARG A 55 -4.50 2.03 -10.08
C ARG A 55 -5.40 1.82 -8.87
N THR A 56 -4.83 1.32 -7.77
CA THR A 56 -5.55 1.14 -6.51
C THR A 56 -6.01 2.49 -5.95
N VAL A 57 -7.31 2.62 -5.69
CA VAL A 57 -7.91 3.82 -5.07
C VAL A 57 -8.19 3.58 -3.59
N PHE A 58 -8.60 2.36 -3.24
CA PHE A 58 -8.87 1.92 -1.87
C PHE A 58 -8.22 0.55 -1.63
N LEU A 59 -7.76 0.33 -0.41
CA LEU A 59 -7.22 -0.93 0.07
C LEU A 59 -7.99 -1.33 1.33
N SER A 60 -8.59 -2.52 1.32
CA SER A 60 -9.17 -3.09 2.54
C SER A 60 -8.05 -3.48 3.50
N LEU A 61 -8.28 -3.31 4.80
CA LEU A 61 -7.39 -3.82 5.85
C LEU A 61 -8.22 -4.73 6.75
N ASP A 62 -7.97 -6.02 6.65
CA ASP A 62 -8.79 -7.05 7.29
C ASP A 62 -7.97 -7.89 8.27
N PRO A 63 -8.56 -8.40 9.37
CA PRO A 63 -7.83 -9.20 10.36
C PRO A 63 -7.10 -10.42 9.77
N TYR A 64 -7.63 -11.03 8.71
CA TYR A 64 -7.01 -12.21 8.07
C TYR A 64 -5.61 -11.91 7.51
N MET A 65 -5.31 -10.65 7.18
CA MET A 65 -4.00 -10.25 6.65
C MET A 65 -2.87 -10.58 7.62
N ARG A 66 -3.14 -10.62 8.93
CA ARG A 66 -2.15 -11.02 9.93
C ARG A 66 -1.63 -12.44 9.70
N GLY A 67 -2.50 -13.38 9.32
CA GLY A 67 -2.09 -14.76 9.01
C GLY A 67 -1.19 -14.82 7.78
N ARG A 68 -1.49 -14.00 6.76
CA ARG A 68 -0.73 -13.91 5.50
C ARG A 68 0.69 -13.33 5.66
N MET A 69 0.99 -12.73 6.80
CA MET A 69 2.34 -12.23 7.15
C MET A 69 3.21 -13.32 7.81
N SER A 70 2.62 -14.48 8.17
CA SER A 70 3.36 -15.64 8.71
C SER A 70 4.06 -16.43 7.61
N ASP A 71 5.08 -17.21 7.97
CA ASP A 71 5.73 -18.20 7.10
C ASP A 71 5.05 -19.58 7.15
N GLU A 72 3.92 -19.67 7.86
CA GLU A 72 3.16 -20.90 8.02
C GLU A 72 2.19 -21.12 6.85
N PRO A 73 1.86 -22.39 6.53
CA PRO A 73 0.83 -22.70 5.54
C PRO A 73 -0.49 -22.02 5.88
N SER A 74 -1.15 -21.48 4.85
CA SER A 74 -2.52 -20.95 4.94
C SER A 74 -3.56 -22.05 4.97
#